data_AF-A0A1S2LS48-F1
#
_entry.id   AF-A0A1S2LS48-F1
#
_cell.length_a   1.000
_cell.length_b   1.000
_cell.length_c   1.000
_cell.angle_alpha   90.00
_cell.angle_beta   90.00
_cell.angle_gamma   90.00
#
_symmetry.space_group_name_H-M   'P 1'
#
loop_
_entity.id
_entity.type
_entity.pdbx_description
1 polymer ?
#
loop_
_entity_poly.entity_id
_entity_poly.type
_entity_poly.pdbx_seq_one_letter_code
_entity_poly.pdbx_strand_id
1 'polypeptide(L)'
;MKHSLLFVFIGIISFSLVVCNSSDQIKPLKEETADFDLTVATEIVKSKEKLIVDLSLKEKITQTEFQQLQNTLEEQFGQHARTILSIFIPYDVDNEMPSEILLTEETFYPTVFHKEVEVTKAVIHKSYYENEIFNETSLRITQDYVGKDENLLDWQREYIYTKNTDDEWELYSFSGVLNFAGEPYNAEYLPLEC
;
A
#
# COMPACT_ATOMS: atom_id res chain seq x y z
N MET A 1 63.01 -7.50 -41.20
CA MET A 1 62.36 -6.49 -42.08
C MET A 1 61.14 -7.10 -42.73
N LYS A 2 60.02 -6.38 -42.63
CA LYS A 2 58.79 -6.44 -43.43
C LYS A 2 57.72 -7.51 -43.07
N HIS A 3 56.62 -6.93 -42.59
CA HIS A 3 55.27 -7.44 -42.41
C HIS A 3 54.65 -8.03 -43.69
N SER A 4 53.73 -8.98 -43.52
CA SER A 4 52.37 -8.95 -44.10
C SER A 4 51.55 -10.12 -43.51
N LEU A 5 50.65 -9.91 -42.55
CA LEU A 5 49.21 -9.72 -42.73
C LEU A 5 48.53 -10.77 -43.63
N LEU A 6 47.88 -11.76 -43.00
CA LEU A 6 46.68 -12.41 -43.54
C LEU A 6 45.72 -12.70 -42.38
N PHE A 7 44.79 -11.77 -42.16
CA PHE A 7 43.62 -11.92 -41.30
C PHE A 7 42.64 -12.87 -41.99
N VAL A 8 42.34 -14.02 -41.38
CA VAL A 8 41.19 -14.84 -41.77
C VAL A 8 40.06 -14.54 -40.79
N PHE A 9 39.03 -13.88 -41.34
CA PHE A 9 37.73 -13.64 -40.74
C PHE A 9 37.07 -14.97 -40.31
N ILE A 10 36.81 -15.13 -39.01
CA ILE A 10 35.74 -16.02 -38.52
C ILE A 10 34.67 -15.09 -37.94
N GLY A 11 33.80 -14.61 -38.82
CA GLY A 11 32.53 -13.99 -38.46
C GLY A 11 31.50 -15.09 -38.26
N ILE A 12 31.37 -15.59 -37.03
CA ILE A 12 30.13 -16.26 -36.62
C ILE A 12 29.28 -15.19 -35.96
N ILE A 13 28.34 -14.73 -36.77
CA ILE A 13 27.22 -13.87 -36.42
C ILE A 13 26.37 -14.65 -35.40
N SER A 14 26.55 -14.38 -34.12
CA SER A 14 25.58 -14.71 -33.07
C SER A 14 24.51 -13.62 -33.04
N PHE A 15 23.61 -13.66 -34.03
CA PHE A 15 22.42 -12.83 -34.07
C PHE A 15 21.20 -13.70 -33.76
N SER A 16 20.33 -13.20 -32.89
CA SER A 16 18.99 -13.73 -32.55
C SER A 16 19.03 -15.00 -31.69
N LEU A 17 18.51 -15.02 -30.46
CA LEU A 17 17.16 -14.62 -30.07
C LEU A 17 17.16 -14.09 -28.62
N VAL A 18 17.32 -12.78 -28.44
CA VAL A 18 16.66 -12.12 -27.31
C VAL A 18 15.22 -11.91 -27.77
N VAL A 19 14.37 -12.90 -27.55
CA VAL A 19 12.94 -12.66 -27.51
C VAL A 19 12.72 -11.86 -26.25
N CYS A 20 12.76 -10.52 -26.37
CA CYS A 20 12.11 -9.67 -25.40
C CYS A 20 10.64 -10.09 -25.40
N ASN A 21 10.21 -10.82 -24.38
CA ASN A 21 8.81 -10.87 -23.98
C ASN A 21 8.42 -9.44 -23.55
N SER A 22 8.15 -8.55 -24.51
CA SER A 22 7.28 -7.43 -24.24
C SER A 22 5.90 -8.05 -24.04
N SER A 23 5.52 -8.27 -22.78
CA SER A 23 4.10 -8.25 -22.46
C SER A 23 3.63 -6.88 -22.95
N ASP A 24 2.83 -6.87 -24.01
CA ASP A 24 2.23 -5.64 -24.53
C ASP A 24 1.29 -5.11 -23.44
N GLN A 25 1.83 -4.32 -22.51
CA GLN A 25 1.05 -3.59 -21.54
C GLN A 25 0.20 -2.58 -22.30
N ILE A 26 -1.12 -2.67 -22.14
CA ILE A 26 -2.04 -1.67 -22.69
C ILE A 26 -1.69 -0.34 -22.04
N LYS A 27 -1.30 0.65 -22.86
CA LYS A 27 -0.96 1.99 -22.39
C LYS A 27 -2.16 2.91 -22.53
N PRO A 28 -2.37 3.85 -21.57
CA PRO A 28 -3.39 4.87 -21.73
C PRO A 28 -3.07 5.76 -22.94
N LEU A 29 -4.12 6.14 -23.68
CA LEU A 29 -4.06 7.15 -24.73
C LEU A 29 -3.84 8.55 -24.14
N LYS A 30 -4.37 8.77 -22.93
CA LYS A 30 -4.31 10.04 -22.22
C LYS A 30 -4.42 9.80 -20.72
N GLU A 31 -3.70 10.62 -19.96
CA GLU A 31 -3.82 10.68 -18.51
C GLU A 31 -4.12 12.12 -18.08
N GLU A 32 -4.96 12.27 -17.07
CA GLU A 32 -5.25 13.54 -16.42
C GLU A 32 -5.07 13.40 -14.92
N THR A 33 -4.49 14.42 -14.31
CA THR A 33 -4.34 14.51 -12.85
C THR A 33 -4.88 15.85 -12.42
N ALA A 34 -5.75 15.84 -11.41
CA ALA A 34 -6.28 17.04 -10.76
C ALA A 34 -6.07 16.94 -9.26
N ASP A 35 -5.72 18.06 -8.62
CA ASP A 35 -5.55 18.11 -7.17
C ASP A 35 -6.89 17.80 -6.49
N PHE A 36 -6.81 17.05 -5.39
CA PHE A 36 -7.91 16.81 -4.48
C PHE A 36 -7.65 17.56 -3.16
N ASP A 37 -8.72 17.96 -2.47
CA ASP A 37 -8.59 18.71 -1.22
C ASP A 37 -7.86 17.87 -0.17
N LEU A 38 -6.68 18.33 0.26
CA LEU A 38 -5.84 17.64 1.23
C LEU A 38 -6.51 17.49 2.60
N THR A 39 -7.35 18.44 3.00
CA THR A 39 -8.07 18.37 4.28
C THR A 39 -9.09 17.25 4.22
N VAL A 40 -9.87 17.17 3.15
CA VAL A 40 -10.84 16.09 2.93
C VAL A 40 -10.13 14.74 2.83
N ALA A 41 -9.02 14.66 2.10
CA ALA A 41 -8.23 13.43 2.00
C ALA A 41 -7.70 12.98 3.37
N THR A 42 -7.22 13.92 4.18
CA THR A 42 -6.75 13.64 5.55
C THR A 42 -7.87 13.08 6.42
N GLU A 43 -9.08 13.63 6.36
CA GLU A 43 -10.22 13.12 7.12
C GLU A 43 -10.67 11.72 6.66
N ILE A 44 -10.62 11.45 5.35
CA ILE A 44 -10.88 10.10 4.81
C ILE A 44 -9.89 9.10 5.42
N VAL A 45 -8.60 9.43 5.44
CA VAL A 45 -7.55 8.55 5.97
C VAL A 45 -7.66 8.40 7.50
N LYS A 46 -7.84 9.51 8.24
CA LYS A 46 -8.02 9.51 9.70
C LYS A 46 -9.14 8.58 10.15
N SER A 47 -10.29 8.62 9.47
CA SER A 47 -11.43 7.79 9.85
C SER A 47 -11.11 6.29 9.77
N LYS A 48 -10.30 5.87 8.80
CA LYS A 48 -9.84 4.49 8.64
C LYS A 48 -8.74 4.13 9.63
N GLU A 49 -7.75 4.98 9.75
CA GLU A 49 -6.57 4.71 10.58
C GLU A 49 -6.84 4.78 12.08
N LYS A 50 -7.93 5.43 12.49
CA LYS A 50 -8.36 5.42 13.88
C LYS A 50 -8.58 3.98 14.39
N LEU A 51 -9.19 3.12 13.57
CA LEU A 51 -9.40 1.71 13.90
C LEU A 51 -8.07 0.97 14.08
N ILE A 52 -7.07 1.34 13.28
CA ILE A 52 -5.75 0.71 13.31
C ILE A 52 -5.00 1.11 14.58
N VAL A 53 -5.04 2.39 14.95
CA VAL A 53 -4.44 2.88 16.20
C VAL A 53 -5.13 2.26 17.41
N ASP A 54 -6.46 2.24 17.42
CA ASP A 54 -7.22 1.66 18.54
C ASP A 54 -6.92 0.15 18.70
N LEU A 55 -6.59 -0.55 17.60
CA LEU A 55 -6.16 -1.95 17.62
C LEU A 55 -4.70 -2.11 18.07
N SER A 56 -3.78 -1.30 17.56
CA SER A 56 -2.34 -1.43 17.83
C SER A 56 -1.99 -1.19 19.30
N LEU A 57 -2.82 -0.43 20.03
CA LEU A 57 -2.64 -0.15 21.45
C LEU A 57 -3.18 -1.26 22.37
N LYS A 58 -3.75 -2.34 21.83
CA LYS A 58 -4.24 -3.47 22.62
C LYS A 58 -3.20 -4.59 22.69
N GLU A 59 -3.07 -5.21 23.85
CA GLU A 59 -2.28 -6.44 24.01
C GLU A 59 -3.06 -7.68 23.54
N LYS A 60 -4.38 -7.68 23.75
CA LYS A 60 -5.27 -8.80 23.43
C LYS A 60 -6.70 -8.36 23.16
N ILE A 61 -7.44 -9.23 22.47
CA ILE A 61 -8.87 -9.07 22.20
C ILE A 61 -9.62 -10.38 22.49
N THR A 62 -10.89 -10.26 22.83
CA THR A 62 -11.81 -11.41 22.95
C THR A 62 -12.29 -11.87 21.58
N GLN A 63 -12.84 -13.09 21.50
CA GLN A 63 -13.47 -13.60 20.27
C GLN A 63 -14.59 -12.69 19.75
N THR A 64 -15.40 -12.11 20.66
CA THR A 64 -16.48 -11.18 20.30
C THR A 64 -15.91 -9.88 19.70
N GLU A 65 -14.87 -9.31 20.32
CA GLU A 65 -14.20 -8.12 19.78
C GLU A 65 -13.56 -8.40 18.43
N PHE A 66 -12.98 -9.58 18.22
CA PHE A 66 -12.44 -9.98 16.93
C PHE A 66 -13.53 -10.00 15.83
N GLN A 67 -14.69 -10.62 16.10
CA GLN A 67 -15.78 -10.65 15.12
C GLN A 67 -16.29 -9.24 14.79
N GLN A 68 -16.41 -8.37 15.80
CA GLN A 68 -16.79 -6.97 15.59
C GLN A 68 -15.74 -6.23 14.75
N LEU A 69 -14.47 -6.38 15.10
CA LEU A 69 -13.36 -5.77 14.38
C LEU A 69 -13.29 -6.24 12.94
N GLN A 70 -13.49 -7.54 12.68
CA GLN A 70 -13.53 -8.09 11.34
C GLN A 70 -14.63 -7.43 10.51
N ASN A 71 -15.86 -7.36 11.02
CA ASN A 71 -16.96 -6.72 10.31
C ASN A 71 -16.67 -5.23 10.04
N THR A 72 -16.17 -4.49 11.04
CA THR A 72 -15.85 -3.07 10.88
C THR A 72 -14.70 -2.85 9.89
N LEU A 73 -13.67 -3.71 9.89
CA LEU A 73 -12.59 -3.62 8.92
C LEU A 73 -13.06 -4.03 7.52
N GLU A 74 -13.96 -5.01 7.37
CA GLU A 74 -14.57 -5.36 6.08
C GLU A 74 -15.38 -4.18 5.52
N GLU A 75 -16.16 -3.48 6.34
CA GLU A 75 -16.86 -2.27 5.93
C GLU A 75 -15.91 -1.13 5.51
N GLN A 76 -14.78 -0.98 6.19
CA GLN A 76 -13.85 0.14 5.94
C GLN A 76 -12.78 -0.15 4.87
N PHE A 77 -12.35 -1.41 4.74
CA PHE A 77 -11.22 -1.80 3.90
C PHE A 77 -11.60 -2.85 2.84
N GLY A 78 -12.85 -3.32 2.84
CA GLY A 78 -13.34 -4.31 1.88
C GLY A 78 -12.51 -5.58 1.91
N GLN A 79 -12.09 -6.03 0.73
CA GLN A 79 -11.25 -7.22 0.56
C GLN A 79 -9.90 -7.18 1.31
N HIS A 80 -9.43 -5.98 1.72
CA HIS A 80 -8.15 -5.82 2.42
C HIS A 80 -8.25 -6.01 3.93
N ALA A 81 -9.44 -6.18 4.48
CA ALA A 81 -9.64 -6.34 5.92
C ALA A 81 -8.82 -7.49 6.51
N ARG A 82 -8.80 -8.66 5.85
CA ARG A 82 -8.01 -9.82 6.29
C ARG A 82 -6.51 -9.52 6.27
N THR A 83 -6.02 -8.82 5.25
CA THR A 83 -4.60 -8.41 5.16
C THR A 83 -4.23 -7.51 6.33
N ILE A 84 -5.05 -6.50 6.63
CA ILE A 84 -4.84 -5.61 7.76
C ILE A 84 -4.88 -6.36 9.10
N LEU A 85 -5.86 -7.24 9.30
CA LEU A 85 -5.93 -8.07 10.52
C LEU A 85 -4.70 -8.93 10.73
N SER A 86 -4.17 -9.53 9.65
CA SER A 86 -3.00 -10.40 9.72
C SER A 86 -1.72 -9.70 10.14
N ILE A 87 -1.67 -8.36 10.09
CA ILE A 87 -0.55 -7.57 10.62
C ILE A 87 -0.48 -7.66 12.15
N PHE A 88 -1.64 -7.74 12.81
CA PHE A 88 -1.75 -7.68 14.27
C PHE A 88 -2.06 -9.03 14.90
N ILE A 89 -2.59 -9.99 14.13
CA ILE A 89 -3.08 -11.27 14.67
C ILE A 89 -2.30 -12.42 14.02
N PRO A 90 -1.48 -13.14 14.79
CA PRO A 90 -0.59 -14.19 14.27
C PRO A 90 -1.31 -15.51 13.92
N TYR A 91 -2.61 -15.61 14.15
CA TYR A 91 -3.39 -16.83 13.94
C TYR A 91 -4.06 -16.85 12.57
N ASP A 92 -3.99 -18.00 11.90
CA ASP A 92 -4.88 -18.27 10.77
C ASP A 92 -6.29 -18.53 11.32
N VAL A 93 -7.24 -17.70 10.89
CA VAL A 93 -8.63 -17.61 11.39
C VAL A 93 -9.42 -18.91 11.13
N ASP A 94 -8.86 -19.83 10.35
CA ASP A 94 -9.46 -21.11 9.97
C ASP A 94 -9.37 -22.19 11.08
N ASN A 95 -8.69 -21.93 12.21
CA ASN A 95 -8.66 -22.79 13.39
C ASN A 95 -9.61 -22.31 14.49
N GLU A 96 -9.97 -23.22 15.41
CA GLU A 96 -10.81 -22.90 16.58
C GLU A 96 -10.15 -21.77 17.39
N MET A 97 -10.73 -20.56 17.33
CA MET A 97 -10.14 -19.39 17.94
C MET A 97 -10.14 -19.50 19.47
N PRO A 98 -9.03 -19.12 20.13
CA PRO A 98 -8.98 -19.07 21.59
C PRO A 98 -9.95 -18.02 22.13
N SER A 99 -10.33 -18.14 23.41
CA SER A 99 -11.21 -17.17 24.08
C SER A 99 -10.59 -15.77 24.15
N GLU A 100 -9.25 -15.70 24.18
CA GLU A 100 -8.46 -14.48 24.09
C GLU A 100 -7.42 -14.64 22.98
N ILE A 101 -7.32 -13.63 22.12
CA ILE A 101 -6.39 -13.57 20.99
C ILE A 101 -5.34 -12.54 21.35
N LEU A 102 -4.09 -12.98 21.46
CA LEU A 102 -2.95 -12.09 21.67
C LEU A 102 -2.60 -11.38 20.37
N LEU A 103 -2.37 -10.07 20.46
CA LEU A 103 -1.90 -9.27 19.32
C LEU A 103 -0.37 -9.29 19.25
N THR A 104 0.17 -9.10 18.04
CA THR A 104 1.62 -9.00 17.82
C THR A 104 2.14 -7.67 18.37
N GLU A 105 3.07 -7.74 19.32
CA GLU A 105 3.73 -6.58 19.93
C GLU A 105 4.84 -6.00 19.04
N GLU A 106 5.50 -6.85 18.24
CA GLU A 106 6.63 -6.48 17.36
C GLU A 106 6.16 -5.98 15.97
N THR A 107 5.17 -5.09 15.94
CA THR A 107 4.68 -4.46 14.70
C THR A 107 4.45 -2.97 14.89
N PHE A 108 4.89 -2.17 13.92
CA PHE A 108 4.61 -0.75 13.84
C PHE A 108 3.85 -0.45 12.56
N TYR A 109 2.65 0.09 12.68
CA TYR A 109 1.84 0.54 11.55
C TYR A 109 1.79 2.07 11.59
N PRO A 110 2.57 2.79 10.75
CA PRO A 110 2.53 4.26 10.72
C PRO A 110 1.13 4.73 10.29
N THR A 111 0.64 5.81 10.92
CA THR A 111 -0.67 6.43 10.66
C THR A 111 -0.55 7.94 10.82
N VAL A 112 -1.48 8.73 10.30
CA VAL A 112 -1.57 10.20 10.48
C VAL A 112 -1.71 10.65 11.94
N PHE A 113 -1.95 9.71 12.86
CA PHE A 113 -1.96 9.99 14.29
C PHE A 113 -0.56 9.91 14.89
N HIS A 114 0.43 9.37 14.17
CA HIS A 114 1.81 9.39 14.60
C HIS A 114 2.49 10.70 14.19
N LYS A 115 3.39 11.17 15.04
CA LYS A 115 4.20 12.35 14.80
C LYS A 115 4.90 12.27 13.44
N GLU A 116 4.84 13.37 12.68
CA GLU A 116 5.53 13.52 11.39
C GLU A 116 5.09 12.48 10.32
N VAL A 117 3.94 11.82 10.49
CA VAL A 117 3.27 11.07 9.42
C VAL A 117 2.12 11.92 8.88
N GLU A 118 2.20 12.30 7.61
CA GLU A 118 1.28 13.28 7.02
C GLU A 118 0.72 12.80 5.70
N VAL A 119 -0.51 13.23 5.36
CA VAL A 119 -1.01 13.16 3.98
C VAL A 119 -0.38 14.31 3.20
N THR A 120 0.53 13.98 2.29
CA THR A 120 1.35 14.97 1.56
C THR A 120 0.78 15.29 0.18
N LYS A 121 -0.01 14.36 -0.39
CA LYS A 121 -0.56 14.48 -1.73
C LYS A 121 -1.91 13.78 -1.83
N ALA A 122 -2.87 14.45 -2.46
CA ALA A 122 -4.14 13.85 -2.83
C ALA A 122 -4.51 14.29 -4.24
N VAL A 123 -4.76 13.34 -5.14
CA VAL A 123 -5.09 13.63 -6.53
C VAL A 123 -6.18 12.71 -7.06
N ILE A 124 -7.02 13.25 -7.94
CA ILE A 124 -7.85 12.45 -8.83
C ILE A 124 -7.01 12.18 -10.09
N HIS A 125 -6.76 10.90 -10.35
CA HIS A 125 -6.07 10.44 -11.54
C HIS A 125 -7.05 9.74 -12.48
N LYS A 126 -7.05 10.13 -13.75
CA LYS A 126 -7.87 9.53 -14.80
C LYS A 126 -6.98 8.99 -15.91
N SER A 127 -7.22 7.74 -16.29
CA SER A 127 -6.57 7.09 -17.41
C SER A 127 -7.62 6.76 -18.48
N TYR A 128 -7.33 7.14 -19.72
CA TYR A 128 -8.21 6.93 -20.87
C TYR A 128 -7.54 5.96 -21.84
N TYR A 129 -8.25 4.91 -22.25
CA TYR A 129 -7.75 3.87 -23.14
C TYR A 129 -8.54 3.82 -24.45
N GLU A 130 -8.02 3.09 -25.43
CA GLU A 130 -8.70 2.89 -26.72
C GLU A 130 -10.06 2.21 -26.56
N ASN A 131 -10.15 1.24 -25.64
CA ASN A 131 -11.42 0.66 -25.23
C ASN A 131 -11.88 1.33 -23.94
N GLU A 132 -13.02 2.03 -24.02
CA GLU A 132 -13.56 2.83 -22.92
C GLU A 132 -13.90 2.01 -21.66
N ILE A 133 -14.08 0.70 -21.77
CA ILE A 133 -14.30 -0.17 -20.59
C ILE A 133 -13.09 -0.22 -19.66
N PHE A 134 -11.90 0.14 -20.16
CA PHE A 134 -10.68 0.24 -19.37
C PHE A 134 -10.43 1.65 -18.85
N ASN A 135 -11.30 2.63 -19.16
CA ASN A 135 -11.16 3.96 -18.60
C ASN A 135 -11.28 3.88 -17.07
N GLU A 136 -10.32 4.49 -16.39
CA GLU A 136 -10.21 4.41 -14.94
C GLU A 136 -10.20 5.82 -14.36
N THR A 137 -10.89 5.98 -13.24
CA THR A 137 -10.79 7.17 -12.38
C THR A 137 -10.50 6.70 -10.97
N SER A 138 -9.41 7.19 -10.40
CA SER A 138 -8.98 6.85 -9.05
C SER A 138 -8.72 8.10 -8.23
N LEU A 139 -9.05 8.07 -6.95
CA LEU A 139 -8.54 9.01 -5.95
C LEU A 139 -7.32 8.36 -5.31
N ARG A 140 -6.19 9.04 -5.35
CA ARG A 140 -4.92 8.59 -4.77
C ARG A 140 -4.53 9.52 -3.64
N ILE A 141 -4.41 8.98 -2.44
CA ILE A 141 -4.02 9.73 -1.24
C ILE A 141 -2.69 9.15 -0.75
N THR A 142 -1.63 9.95 -0.84
CA THR A 142 -0.28 9.61 -0.44
C THR A 142 0.00 10.11 0.98
N GLN A 143 0.56 9.23 1.80
CA GLN A 143 1.14 9.54 3.09
C GLN A 143 2.65 9.36 3.04
N ASP A 144 3.37 10.22 3.75
CA ASP A 144 4.81 10.10 3.93
C ASP A 144 5.18 10.34 5.39
N TYR A 145 6.33 9.81 5.79
CA TYR A 145 7.02 10.21 6.99
C TYR A 145 7.92 11.41 6.66
N VAL A 146 7.62 12.57 7.22
CA VAL A 146 8.32 13.85 6.95
C VAL A 146 9.38 14.18 8.01
N GLY A 147 9.63 13.25 8.92
CA GLY A 147 10.56 13.41 10.03
C GLY A 147 12.01 13.10 9.67
N LYS A 148 12.79 12.73 10.70
CA LYS A 148 14.24 12.50 10.59
C LYS A 148 14.70 11.14 11.12
N ASP A 149 13.78 10.29 11.53
CA ASP A 149 14.10 8.91 11.88
C ASP A 149 14.62 8.15 10.65
N GLU A 150 15.84 7.64 10.73
CA GLU A 150 16.50 6.92 9.62
C GLU A 150 15.79 5.61 9.26
N ASN A 151 15.11 4.96 10.22
CA ASN A 151 14.41 3.70 9.99
C ASN A 151 13.07 3.88 9.26
N LEU A 152 12.58 5.11 9.19
CA LEU A 152 11.35 5.49 8.49
C LEU A 152 11.63 6.42 7.30
N LEU A 153 12.90 6.68 6.99
CA LEU A 153 13.29 7.49 5.85
C LEU A 153 12.70 6.90 4.57
N ASP A 154 12.10 7.75 3.74
CA ASP A 154 11.42 7.37 2.50
C ASP A 154 10.20 6.43 2.70
N TRP A 155 9.72 6.24 3.93
CA TRP A 155 8.45 5.55 4.14
C TRP A 155 7.32 6.33 3.48
N GLN A 156 6.57 5.62 2.64
CA GLN A 156 5.42 6.12 1.93
C GLN A 156 4.35 5.03 1.84
N ARG A 157 3.09 5.46 1.89
CA ARG A 157 1.93 4.63 1.56
C ARG A 157 0.95 5.44 0.71
N GLU A 158 0.41 4.81 -0.34
CA GLU A 158 -0.68 5.38 -1.13
C GLU A 158 -1.95 4.54 -0.93
N TYR A 159 -3.03 5.20 -0.53
CA TYR A 159 -4.39 4.66 -0.61
C TYR A 159 -4.97 4.95 -1.99
N ILE A 160 -5.44 3.92 -2.67
CA ILE A 160 -6.00 4.02 -4.01
C ILE A 160 -7.49 3.68 -3.92
N TYR A 161 -8.33 4.65 -4.24
CA TYR A 161 -9.79 4.51 -4.23
C TYR A 161 -10.33 4.53 -5.65
N THR A 162 -11.39 3.76 -5.88
CA THR A 162 -12.21 3.81 -7.09
C THR A 162 -13.64 4.16 -6.72
N LYS A 163 -14.44 4.58 -7.69
CA LYS A 163 -15.87 4.81 -7.43
C LYS A 163 -16.67 3.52 -7.50
N ASN A 164 -17.54 3.29 -6.53
CA ASN A 164 -18.52 2.21 -6.55
C ASN A 164 -19.74 2.57 -7.41
N THR A 165 -20.77 1.71 -7.41
CA THR A 165 -22.01 1.94 -8.19
C THR A 165 -22.82 3.14 -7.75
N ASP A 166 -22.63 3.62 -6.53
CA ASP A 166 -23.33 4.77 -5.94
C ASP A 166 -22.52 6.08 -6.07
N ASP A 167 -21.44 6.07 -6.88
CA ASP A 167 -20.54 7.20 -7.09
C ASP A 167 -19.76 7.61 -5.83
N GLU A 168 -19.61 6.70 -4.86
CA GLU A 168 -18.83 6.88 -3.63
C GLU A 168 -17.42 6.28 -3.76
N TRP A 169 -16.45 6.87 -3.05
CA TRP A 169 -15.07 6.37 -3.04
C TRP A 169 -14.93 5.13 -2.17
N GLU A 170 -14.56 4.01 -2.79
CA GLU A 170 -14.27 2.74 -2.14
C GLU A 170 -12.78 2.43 -2.26
N LEU A 171 -12.19 1.88 -1.19
CA LEU A 171 -10.78 1.52 -1.18
C LEU A 171 -10.55 0.34 -2.14
N TYR A 172 -9.77 0.57 -3.19
CA TYR A 172 -9.44 -0.43 -4.19
C TYR A 172 -8.14 -1.16 -3.85
N SER A 173 -7.10 -0.42 -3.48
CA SER A 173 -5.76 -0.99 -3.24
C SER A 173 -4.88 -0.07 -2.38
N PHE A 174 -3.73 -0.60 -2.00
CA PHE A 174 -2.61 0.12 -1.41
C PHE A 174 -1.38 0.03 -2.30
N SER A 175 -0.49 1.00 -2.19
CA SER A 175 0.89 0.92 -2.67
C SER A 175 1.86 1.40 -1.57
N GLY A 176 3.11 0.97 -1.63
CA GLY A 176 4.13 1.29 -0.61
C GLY A 176 4.13 0.30 0.55
N VAL A 177 4.53 0.79 1.74
CA VAL A 177 4.76 -0.05 2.93
C VAL A 177 3.62 0.12 3.93
N LEU A 178 2.92 -0.96 4.27
CA LEU A 178 1.83 -0.94 5.24
C LEU A 178 2.32 -0.84 6.69
N ASN A 179 3.26 -1.70 7.07
CA ASN A 179 3.80 -1.81 8.42
C ASN A 179 5.27 -2.23 8.40
N PHE A 180 5.91 -2.08 9.55
CA PHE A 180 7.23 -2.62 9.87
C PHE A 180 7.06 -3.69 10.95
N ALA A 181 7.92 -4.71 10.94
CA ALA A 181 7.84 -5.82 11.89
C ALA A 181 9.23 -6.20 12.43
N GLY A 182 9.25 -6.70 13.67
CA GLY A 182 10.46 -7.05 14.40
C GLY A 182 11.13 -5.84 15.07
N GLU A 183 12.07 -6.09 15.97
CA GLU A 183 12.81 -5.04 16.67
C GLU A 183 13.51 -4.05 15.71
N PRO A 184 13.42 -2.73 15.95
CA PRO A 184 12.86 -2.05 17.13
C PRO A 184 11.36 -1.71 17.04
N TYR A 185 10.63 -2.20 16.02
CA TYR A 185 9.29 -1.76 15.70
C TYR A 185 8.22 -2.35 16.63
N ASN A 186 7.42 -1.47 17.22
CA ASN A 186 6.25 -1.79 18.05
C ASN A 186 5.24 -0.63 17.98
N ALA A 187 4.09 -0.79 18.65
CA ALA A 187 3.02 0.21 18.66
C ALA A 187 3.43 1.58 19.24
N GLU A 188 4.51 1.64 20.03
CA GLU A 188 5.03 2.86 20.66
C GLU A 188 6.27 3.42 19.94
N TYR A 189 6.68 2.83 18.80
CA TYR A 189 7.90 3.19 18.08
C TYR A 189 7.97 4.70 17.76
N LEU A 190 6.85 5.27 17.34
CA LEU A 190 6.70 6.70 17.06
C LEU A 190 5.60 7.27 17.97
N PRO A 191 5.76 8.45 18.57
CA PRO A 191 4.73 9.03 19.44
C PRO A 191 3.46 9.38 18.67
N LEU A 192 2.30 9.25 19.32
CA LEU A 192 1.03 9.75 18.79
C LEU A 192 0.87 11.26 19.04
N GLU A 193 0.32 12.00 18.07
CA GLU A 193 -0.09 13.39 18.15
C GLU A 193 -1.62 13.48 18.11
N CYS A 194 -2.22 13.80 19.26
CA CYS A 194 -3.66 13.95 19.45
C CYS A 194 -4.15 15.37 19.10
#